data_AF-A0A0M6YN13-F1
#
_entry.id   AF-A0A0M6YN13-F1
#
_cell.length_a   1.000
_cell.length_b   1.000
_cell.length_c   1.000
_cell.angle_alpha   90.00
_cell.angle_beta   90.00
_cell.angle_gamma   90.00
#
_symmetry.space_group_name_H-M   'P 1'
#
loop_
_entity.id
_entity.type
_entity.pdbx_description
1 polymer ?
#
loop_
_entity_poly.entity_id
_entity_poly.type
_entity_poly.pdbx_seq_one_letter_code
_entity_poly.pdbx_strand_id
1 'polypeptide(L)'
;MFNLAKLSKGAVTLAVCMALTPAVFTAGPLIESRLFAVVSGTVVTGTRVDPRGMLFNVWFRKSRPCEFIGLAWYDGDVRLRIDFHPSLPVQPVPRTRPPGGQAAGPWLLRGVESLQGTRAVTLHRCHPLWLTISEFYGH
;
A
#
# COMPACT_ATOMS: atom_id res chain seq x y z
N MET A 1 -1.09 44.92 -23.24
CA MET A 1 -0.99 43.80 -24.22
C MET A 1 0.36 43.12 -24.03
N PHE A 2 0.40 41.95 -23.39
CA PHE A 2 1.63 41.17 -23.23
C PHE A 2 1.99 40.56 -24.58
N ASN A 3 3.13 40.96 -25.14
CA ASN A 3 3.57 40.54 -26.46
C ASN A 3 4.17 39.12 -26.35
N LEU A 4 3.35 38.08 -26.51
CA LEU A 4 3.74 36.66 -26.40
C LEU A 4 4.88 36.26 -27.36
N ALA A 5 5.15 37.06 -28.40
CA ALA A 5 6.12 36.77 -29.46
C ALA A 5 7.61 36.83 -29.04
N LYS A 6 7.94 37.23 -27.79
CA LYS A 6 9.32 37.31 -27.27
C LYS A 6 9.65 36.32 -26.16
N LEU A 7 8.86 35.26 -25.98
CA LEU A 7 9.22 34.18 -25.07
C LEU A 7 10.36 33.36 -25.69
N SER A 8 11.55 33.43 -25.08
CA SER A 8 12.67 32.60 -25.49
C SER A 8 12.28 31.12 -25.32
N LYS A 9 12.79 30.25 -26.19
CA LYS A 9 12.58 28.80 -26.06
C LYS A 9 12.92 28.30 -24.65
N GLY A 10 13.94 28.88 -24.01
CA GLY A 10 14.31 28.59 -22.63
C GLY A 10 13.22 28.93 -21.60
N ALA A 11 12.55 30.08 -21.76
CA ALA A 11 11.47 30.47 -20.87
C ALA A 11 10.24 29.55 -21.01
N VAL A 12 9.91 29.12 -22.23
CA VAL A 12 8.83 28.15 -22.48
C VAL A 12 9.17 26.78 -21.88
N THR A 13 10.38 26.27 -22.12
CA THR A 13 10.82 24.98 -21.55
C THR A 13 10.78 25.01 -20.02
N LEU A 14 11.28 26.08 -19.40
CA LEU A 14 11.26 26.21 -17.94
C LEU A 14 9.83 26.22 -17.38
N ALA A 15 8.93 26.99 -18.00
CA ALA A 15 7.53 27.05 -17.58
C ALA A 15 6.83 25.68 -17.71
N VAL A 16 7.09 24.96 -18.81
CA VAL A 16 6.56 23.60 -19.01
C VAL A 16 7.12 22.63 -17.97
N CYS A 17 8.43 22.66 -17.70
CA CYS A 17 9.04 21.82 -16.67
C CYS A 17 8.45 22.11 -15.28
N MET A 18 8.28 23.39 -14.92
CA MET A 18 7.67 23.79 -13.65
C MET A 18 6.22 23.33 -13.55
N ALA A 19 5.46 23.38 -14.64
CA ALA A 19 4.06 22.94 -14.66
C ALA A 19 3.91 21.41 -14.63
N LEU A 20 4.78 20.67 -15.32
CA LEU A 20 4.72 19.21 -15.40
C LEU A 20 5.22 18.52 -14.13
N THR A 21 6.17 19.14 -13.43
CA THR A 21 6.72 18.59 -12.18
C THR A 21 5.62 18.18 -11.19
N PRO A 22 4.74 19.08 -10.69
CA PRO A 22 3.71 18.70 -9.73
C PRO A 22 2.77 17.62 -10.27
N ALA A 23 2.45 17.65 -11.57
CA ALA A 23 1.60 16.64 -12.20
C ALA A 23 2.21 15.23 -12.11
N VAL A 24 3.54 15.09 -12.28
CA VAL A 24 4.23 13.81 -12.14
C VAL A 24 4.17 13.29 -10.70
N PHE A 25 4.38 14.15 -9.71
CA PHE A 25 4.34 13.73 -8.29
C PHE A 25 2.93 13.44 -7.78
N THR A 26 1.89 14.02 -8.37
CA THR A 26 0.49 13.73 -8.00
C THR A 26 -0.07 12.53 -8.74
N ALA A 27 0.18 12.43 -10.05
CA ALA A 27 -0.37 11.35 -10.88
C ALA A 27 0.48 10.08 -10.83
N GLY A 28 1.81 10.21 -10.72
CA GLY A 28 2.75 9.09 -10.68
C GLY A 28 2.39 8.02 -9.64
N PRO A 29 2.18 8.37 -8.35
CA PRO A 29 1.83 7.40 -7.31
C PRO A 29 0.51 6.66 -7.61
N LEU A 30 -0.49 7.36 -8.15
CA LEU A 30 -1.81 6.79 -8.46
C LEU A 30 -1.72 5.82 -9.65
N ILE A 31 -1.02 6.24 -10.71
CA ILE A 31 -0.79 5.41 -11.89
C ILE A 31 0.02 4.17 -11.51
N GLU A 32 1.10 4.34 -10.72
CA GLU A 32 1.93 3.22 -10.31
C GLU A 32 1.16 2.23 -9.45
N SER A 33 0.39 2.71 -8.47
CA SER A 33 -0.41 1.84 -7.59
C SER A 33 -1.47 1.06 -8.36
N ARG A 34 -2.04 1.65 -9.42
CA ARG A 34 -3.09 1.03 -10.24
C ARG A 34 -2.55 0.04 -11.27
N LEU A 35 -1.45 0.37 -11.94
CA LEU A 35 -0.89 -0.44 -13.05
C LEU A 35 0.21 -1.41 -12.58
N PHE A 36 0.94 -1.07 -11.52
CA PHE A 36 2.14 -1.76 -11.07
C PHE A 36 2.08 -2.10 -9.58
N ALA A 37 0.93 -2.60 -9.13
CA ALA A 37 0.73 -3.10 -7.77
C ALA A 37 1.79 -4.15 -7.39
N VAL A 38 2.29 -4.05 -6.16
CA VAL A 38 3.39 -4.88 -5.63
C VAL A 38 2.88 -6.20 -5.07
N VAL A 39 1.67 -6.18 -4.52
CA VAL A 39 1.01 -7.35 -3.94
C VAL A 39 -0.26 -7.64 -4.71
N SER A 40 -0.49 -8.90 -5.03
CA SER A 40 -1.63 -9.38 -5.81
C SER A 40 -2.05 -10.79 -5.39
N GLY A 41 -3.25 -11.19 -5.79
CA GLY A 41 -3.76 -12.55 -5.54
C GLY A 41 -3.86 -12.88 -4.05
N THR A 42 -4.23 -11.90 -3.23
CA THR A 42 -4.31 -12.10 -1.79
C THR A 42 -5.46 -13.05 -1.43
N VAL A 43 -5.17 -14.04 -0.60
CA VAL A 43 -6.15 -15.03 -0.10
C VAL A 43 -6.04 -15.09 1.41
N VAL A 44 -7.15 -14.80 2.10
CA VAL A 44 -7.24 -14.94 3.54
C VAL A 44 -7.62 -16.38 3.90
N THR A 45 -6.92 -16.98 4.86
CA THR A 45 -7.13 -18.37 5.28
C THR A 45 -7.07 -18.53 6.80
N GLY A 46 -7.72 -19.58 7.32
CA GLY A 46 -7.67 -19.91 8.75
C GLY A 46 -8.26 -18.82 9.65
N THR A 47 -9.37 -18.22 9.24
CA THR A 47 -10.11 -17.23 10.03
C THR A 47 -10.71 -17.89 11.27
N ARG A 48 -10.48 -17.29 12.45
CA ARG A 48 -11.09 -17.71 13.72
C ARG A 48 -11.38 -16.51 14.61
N VAL A 49 -12.54 -16.49 15.25
CA VAL A 49 -12.90 -15.43 16.19
C VAL A 49 -12.05 -15.61 17.47
N ASP A 50 -11.46 -14.51 17.93
CA ASP A 50 -10.72 -14.39 19.19
C ASP A 50 -11.45 -13.35 20.07
N PRO A 51 -11.42 -13.46 21.40
CA PRO A 51 -12.03 -12.45 22.27
C PRO A 51 -11.54 -11.02 22.04
N ARG A 52 -10.38 -10.86 21.39
CA ARG A 52 -9.78 -9.54 21.07
C ARG A 52 -10.06 -9.08 19.63
N GLY A 53 -10.65 -9.92 18.78
CA GLY A 53 -10.94 -9.62 17.38
C GLY A 53 -10.83 -10.83 16.45
N MET A 54 -10.50 -10.62 15.19
CA MET A 54 -10.41 -11.68 14.19
C MET A 54 -8.96 -12.14 13.99
N LEU A 55 -8.70 -13.44 14.16
CA LEU A 55 -7.41 -14.06 13.83
C LEU A 55 -7.47 -14.70 12.45
N PHE A 56 -6.41 -14.51 11.66
CA PHE A 56 -6.34 -15.07 10.31
C PHE A 56 -4.89 -15.17 9.82
N ASN A 57 -4.71 -15.90 8.72
CA ASN A 57 -3.49 -15.93 7.93
C ASN A 57 -3.78 -15.36 6.54
N VAL A 58 -2.74 -14.95 5.85
CA VAL A 58 -2.85 -14.44 4.50
C VAL A 58 -1.80 -15.09 3.61
N TRP A 59 -2.22 -15.53 2.44
CA TRP A 59 -1.34 -15.83 1.33
C TRP A 59 -1.42 -14.69 0.32
N PHE A 60 -0.30 -14.36 -0.31
CA PHE A 60 -0.25 -13.34 -1.35
C PHE A 60 0.93 -13.57 -2.31
N ARG A 61 0.86 -12.98 -3.50
CA ARG A 61 1.98 -12.94 -4.44
C ARG A 61 2.60 -11.55 -4.46
N LYS A 62 3.89 -11.49 -4.14
CA LYS A 62 4.71 -10.28 -4.30
C LYS A 62 5.32 -10.26 -5.70
N SER A 63 4.90 -9.32 -6.54
CA SER A 63 5.30 -9.23 -7.95
C SER A 63 6.65 -8.53 -8.16
N ARG A 64 7.01 -7.60 -7.27
CA ARG A 64 8.16 -6.70 -7.43
C ARG A 64 9.07 -6.71 -6.19
N PRO A 65 10.40 -6.53 -6.34
CA PRO A 65 11.35 -6.54 -5.22
C PRO A 65 11.38 -5.21 -4.44
N CYS A 66 10.22 -4.58 -4.24
CA CYS A 66 10.15 -3.31 -3.53
C CYS A 66 10.25 -3.50 -2.00
N GLU A 67 10.76 -2.49 -1.30
CA GLU A 67 10.82 -2.47 0.16
C GLU A 67 9.40 -2.44 0.75
N PHE A 68 9.13 -3.28 1.75
CA PHE A 68 7.88 -3.24 2.51
C PHE A 68 7.99 -2.18 3.61
N ILE A 69 7.09 -1.20 3.57
CA ILE A 69 7.06 -0.10 4.55
C ILE A 69 6.04 -0.37 5.64
N GLY A 70 4.87 -0.90 5.28
CA GLY A 70 3.82 -1.15 6.27
C GLY A 70 2.53 -1.68 5.69
N LEU A 71 1.62 -2.00 6.60
CA LEU A 71 0.27 -2.45 6.34
C LEU A 71 -0.66 -1.63 7.24
N ALA A 72 -1.77 -1.17 6.66
CA ALA A 72 -2.88 -0.58 7.40
C ALA A 72 -4.16 -1.32 7.04
N TRP A 73 -5.07 -1.41 7.99
CA TRP A 73 -6.36 -2.06 7.80
C TRP A 73 -7.46 -1.07 8.15
N TYR A 74 -8.57 -1.13 7.44
CA TYR A 74 -9.67 -0.19 7.54
C TYR A 74 -11.01 -0.92 7.55
N ASP A 75 -11.95 -0.36 8.30
CA ASP A 75 -13.39 -0.62 8.18
C ASP A 75 -14.05 0.72 7.83
N GLY A 76 -14.52 0.85 6.60
CA GLY A 76 -14.83 2.14 5.99
C GLY A 76 -13.63 3.11 6.08
N ASP A 77 -13.83 4.25 6.76
CA ASP A 77 -12.82 5.27 6.98
C ASP A 77 -12.03 5.09 8.30
N VAL A 78 -12.41 4.11 9.12
CA VAL A 78 -11.80 3.88 10.44
C VAL A 78 -10.60 2.96 10.30
N ARG A 79 -9.42 3.43 10.72
CA ARG A 79 -8.22 2.59 10.78
C ARG A 79 -8.31 1.61 11.94
N LEU A 80 -8.25 0.32 11.62
CA LEU A 80 -8.22 -0.77 12.59
C LEU A 80 -6.79 -1.09 13.03
N ARG A 81 -6.66 -1.60 14.25
CA ARG A 81 -5.39 -2.08 14.79
C ARG A 81 -5.16 -3.53 14.39
N ILE A 82 -4.03 -3.79 13.72
CA ILE A 82 -3.55 -5.12 13.40
C ILE A 82 -2.30 -5.44 14.23
N ASP A 83 -2.28 -6.62 14.85
CA ASP A 83 -1.10 -7.14 15.54
C ASP A 83 -0.51 -8.32 14.75
N PHE A 84 0.80 -8.26 14.49
CA PHE A 84 1.54 -9.34 13.84
C PHE A 84 2.02 -10.36 14.87
N HIS A 85 1.68 -11.64 14.70
CA HIS A 85 2.00 -12.72 15.64
C HIS A 85 1.55 -12.40 17.08
N PRO A 86 0.23 -12.37 17.34
CA PRO A 86 -0.36 -11.93 18.60
C PRO A 86 -0.06 -12.86 19.80
N SER A 87 0.58 -14.01 19.55
CA SER A 87 1.09 -14.92 20.59
C SER A 87 2.52 -14.56 21.05
N LEU A 88 3.24 -13.70 20.32
CA LEU A 88 4.58 -13.26 20.71
C LEU A 88 4.49 -12.07 21.68
N PRO A 89 5.38 -12.01 22.69
CA PRO A 89 5.40 -10.88 23.63
C PRO A 89 5.84 -9.57 22.98
N VAL A 90 6.61 -9.66 21.89
CA VAL A 90 7.10 -8.51 21.12
C VAL A 90 6.76 -8.73 19.65
N GLN A 91 6.18 -7.72 19.01
CA GLN A 91 5.88 -7.81 17.58
C GLN A 91 7.17 -7.81 16.77
N PRO A 92 7.37 -8.76 15.86
CA PRO A 92 8.55 -8.79 15.02
C PRO A 92 8.56 -7.57 14.11
N VAL A 93 9.75 -6.99 13.90
CA VAL A 93 9.92 -5.91 12.93
C VAL A 93 9.56 -6.47 11.54
N PRO A 94 8.62 -5.83 10.81
CA PRO A 94 8.28 -6.26 9.47
C PRO A 94 9.52 -6.22 8.57
N ARG A 95 9.74 -7.29 7.81
CA ARG A 95 10.88 -7.40 6.89
C ARG A 95 10.42 -7.46 5.45
N THR A 96 11.18 -6.81 4.58
CA THR A 96 11.03 -6.96 3.13
C THR A 96 11.32 -8.40 2.74
N ARG A 97 10.35 -9.02 2.05
CA ARG A 97 10.48 -10.38 1.51
C ARG A 97 10.88 -10.37 0.04
N PRO A 98 11.55 -11.41 -0.48
CA PRO A 98 11.78 -11.55 -1.91
C PRO A 98 10.45 -11.68 -2.69
N PRO A 99 10.44 -11.37 -4.00
CA PRO A 99 9.29 -11.64 -4.87
C PRO A 99 8.90 -13.13 -4.87
N GLY A 100 7.64 -13.41 -5.20
CA GLY A 100 7.08 -14.76 -5.24
C GLY A 100 5.84 -14.95 -4.38
N GLY A 101 5.39 -16.20 -4.26
CA GLY A 101 4.30 -16.58 -3.35
C GLY A 101 4.77 -16.53 -1.90
N GLN A 102 3.99 -15.90 -1.04
CA GLN A 102 4.32 -15.64 0.35
C GLN A 102 3.12 -15.93 1.23
N ALA A 103 3.36 -16.43 2.44
CA ALA A 103 2.35 -16.57 3.49
C ALA A 103 2.76 -15.76 4.71
N ALA A 104 1.82 -15.06 5.33
CA ALA A 104 2.04 -14.31 6.55
C ALA A 104 0.88 -14.54 7.53
N GLY A 105 1.19 -14.50 8.81
CA GLY A 105 0.23 -14.80 9.86
C GLY A 105 0.87 -15.64 10.97
N PRO A 106 0.16 -15.84 12.08
CA PRO A 106 -1.18 -15.33 12.34
C PRO A 106 -1.20 -13.83 12.62
N TRP A 107 -2.22 -13.14 12.10
CA TRP A 107 -2.51 -11.73 12.37
C TRP A 107 -3.80 -11.61 13.17
N LEU A 108 -3.85 -10.64 14.09
CA LEU A 108 -5.07 -10.30 14.83
C LEU A 108 -5.54 -8.92 14.41
N LEU A 109 -6.71 -8.84 13.79
CA LEU A 109 -7.40 -7.59 13.54
C LEU A 109 -8.35 -7.30 14.71
N ARG A 110 -8.04 -6.27 15.49
CA ARG A 110 -8.78 -5.97 16.72
C ARG A 110 -10.07 -5.22 16.45
N GLY A 111 -11.07 -5.48 17.28
CA GLY A 111 -12.34 -4.74 17.30
C GLY A 111 -13.33 -5.15 16.21
N VAL A 112 -13.09 -6.27 15.52
CA VAL A 112 -14.01 -6.84 14.53
C VAL A 112 -14.16 -8.34 14.72
N GLU A 113 -15.35 -8.86 14.41
CA GLU A 113 -15.68 -10.29 14.47
C GLU A 113 -15.65 -10.96 13.08
N SER A 114 -15.64 -10.14 12.03
CA SER A 114 -15.56 -10.56 10.62
C SER A 114 -14.60 -9.67 9.87
N LEU A 115 -13.98 -10.23 8.81
CA LEU A 115 -13.17 -9.46 7.87
C LEU A 115 -14.02 -8.90 6.72
N GLN A 116 -15.26 -9.36 6.58
CA GLN A 116 -16.11 -9.00 5.46
C GLN A 116 -16.33 -7.49 5.39
N GLY A 117 -16.06 -6.90 4.22
CA GLY A 117 -16.21 -5.45 4.01
C GLY A 117 -15.03 -4.61 4.50
N THR A 118 -14.05 -5.22 5.17
CA THR A 118 -12.83 -4.52 5.59
C THR A 118 -11.81 -4.44 4.44
N ARG A 119 -10.96 -3.42 4.47
CA ARG A 119 -9.95 -3.14 3.45
C ARG A 119 -8.56 -3.08 4.04
N ALA A 120 -7.62 -3.78 3.43
CA ALA A 120 -6.22 -3.74 3.78
C ALA A 120 -5.41 -2.99 2.70
N VAL A 121 -4.46 -2.18 3.16
CA VAL A 121 -3.60 -1.34 2.33
C VAL A 121 -2.16 -1.64 2.69
N THR A 122 -1.40 -2.13 1.71
CA THR A 122 0.05 -2.34 1.83
C THR A 122 0.82 -1.21 1.18
N LEU A 123 1.84 -0.74 1.88
CA LEU A 123 2.70 0.35 1.45
C LEU A 123 4.08 -0.20 1.11
N HIS A 124 4.55 0.12 -0.09
CA HIS A 124 5.87 -0.27 -0.56
C HIS A 124 6.65 0.94 -1.08
N ARG A 125 7.97 0.91 -0.92
CA ARG A 125 8.86 1.87 -1.57
C ARG A 125 9.46 1.21 -2.81
N CYS A 126 8.83 1.45 -3.95
CA CYS A 126 9.35 1.06 -5.27
C CYS A 126 10.08 2.20 -5.97
N HIS A 127 9.76 3.44 -5.59
CA HIS A 127 10.33 4.66 -6.14
C HIS A 127 10.85 5.52 -4.98
N PRO A 128 11.96 6.28 -5.16
CA PRO A 128 12.49 7.13 -4.08
C PRO A 128 11.58 8.30 -3.70
N LEU A 129 10.71 8.74 -4.60
CA LEU A 129 9.93 9.97 -4.43
C LEU A 129 8.48 9.76 -3.94
N TRP A 130 7.98 8.53 -3.97
CA TRP A 130 6.63 8.22 -3.50
C TRP A 130 6.48 6.75 -3.12
N LEU A 131 5.37 6.44 -2.45
CA LEU A 131 5.00 5.08 -2.09
C LEU A 131 4.07 4.48 -3.13
N THR A 132 4.22 3.18 -3.34
CA THR A 132 3.33 2.36 -4.15
C THR A 132 2.37 1.64 -3.22
N ILE A 133 1.08 1.81 -3.49
CA ILE A 133 0.00 1.26 -2.68
C ILE A 133 -0.54 0.00 -3.37
N SER A 134 -0.83 -1.04 -2.59
CA SER A 134 -1.56 -2.20 -3.09
C SER A 134 -2.64 -2.57 -2.08
N GLU A 135 -3.86 -2.77 -2.58
CA GLU A 135 -5.05 -2.98 -1.76
C GLU A 135 -5.56 -4.41 -1.92
N PHE A 136 -6.12 -4.95 -0.84
CA PHE A 136 -6.90 -6.19 -0.85
C PHE A 136 -8.01 -6.09 0.19
N TYR A 137 -9.03 -6.92 0.06
CA TYR A 137 -10.23 -6.86 0.89
C TYR A 137 -10.36 -8.12 1.73
N GLY A 138 -10.94 -7.99 2.92
CA GLY A 138 -11.44 -9.13 3.65
C GLY A 138 -12.75 -9.58 3.01
N HIS A 139 -12.75 -10.76 2.38
CA HIS A 139 -13.93 -11.38 1.78
C HIS A 139 -14.44 -12.49 2.70
#